data_AF-A0A947P5A9-F1
#
_entry.id   AF-A0A947P5A9-F1
#
_cell.length_a   1.000
_cell.length_b   1.000
_cell.length_c   1.000
_cell.angle_alpha   90.00
_cell.angle_beta   90.00
_cell.angle_gamma   90.00
#
_symmetry.space_group_name_H-M   'P 1'
#
loop_
_entity.id
_entity.type
_entity.pdbx_description
1 polymer ?
#
loop_
_entity_poly.entity_id
_entity_poly.type
_entity_poly.pdbx_seq_one_letter_code
_entity_poly.pdbx_strand_id
1 'polypeptide(L)'
;MNSIHELVNPVEPKNPENHVRAFAEFLYSDMKENESILLRIRPRESPLMKTVFAENIDQYVEMCMKHYYRYDVFSSVSFHSKEMSKQRITNKESCTGTSVLWADIDVGDNGHKRKNHFLTLDEAAEHILNLDMKPDLWVYTGGGYHLYWKLDKRAEFPEDKALVEEANSNLASVLYGDSVQDITRIMRVPGTHNYKYGEIGLQTSIILPKLINEGDLSHD
;
A
#
# COMPACT_ATOMS: atom_id res chain seq x y z
N MET A 1 -14.33 -19.68 9.47
CA MET A 1 -13.86 -20.34 8.23
C MET A 1 -13.69 -19.41 7.02
N ASN A 2 -14.38 -18.26 6.89
CA ASN A 2 -14.26 -17.40 5.68
C ASN A 2 -13.11 -16.36 5.68
N SER A 3 -12.25 -16.27 6.71
CA SER A 3 -11.25 -15.18 6.81
C SER A 3 -9.91 -15.48 6.11
N ILE A 4 -9.39 -16.71 6.22
CA ILE A 4 -8.11 -17.07 5.58
C ILE A 4 -8.29 -17.28 4.07
N HIS A 5 -9.40 -17.88 3.64
CA HIS A 5 -9.66 -18.12 2.22
C HIS A 5 -9.68 -16.82 1.39
N GLU A 6 -10.20 -15.72 1.93
CA GLU A 6 -10.20 -14.42 1.25
C GLU A 6 -8.81 -13.78 1.18
N LEU A 7 -7.92 -14.09 2.13
CA LEU A 7 -6.51 -13.65 2.08
C LEU A 7 -5.76 -14.34 0.94
N VAL A 8 -5.99 -15.64 0.76
CA VAL A 8 -5.24 -16.48 -0.19
C VAL A 8 -5.85 -16.54 -1.59
N ASN A 9 -7.16 -16.28 -1.69
CA ASN A 9 -7.90 -16.20 -2.95
C ASN A 9 -8.64 -14.86 -3.03
N PRO A 10 -7.91 -13.75 -3.25
CA PRO A 10 -8.53 -12.44 -3.35
C PRO A 10 -9.50 -12.40 -4.54
N VAL A 11 -10.76 -12.13 -4.24
CA VAL A 11 -11.80 -11.93 -5.24
C VAL A 11 -11.71 -10.50 -5.78
N GLU A 12 -11.89 -10.33 -7.09
CA GLU A 12 -11.95 -9.00 -7.69
C GLU A 12 -13.02 -8.14 -7.00
N PRO A 13 -12.67 -6.92 -6.55
CA PRO A 13 -13.59 -6.08 -5.84
C PRO A 13 -14.74 -5.61 -6.73
N LYS A 14 -15.98 -5.93 -6.33
CA LYS A 14 -17.21 -5.51 -7.03
C LYS A 14 -17.38 -3.99 -7.15
N ASN A 15 -16.74 -3.21 -6.27
CA ASN A 15 -16.74 -1.76 -6.32
C ASN A 15 -15.32 -1.21 -6.08
N PRO A 16 -14.52 -1.00 -7.15
CA PRO A 16 -13.15 -0.51 -7.03
C PRO A 16 -13.04 0.85 -6.33
N GLU A 17 -14.02 1.75 -6.53
CA GLU A 17 -14.01 3.07 -5.91
C GLU A 17 -14.05 2.99 -4.39
N ASN A 18 -14.82 2.05 -3.83
CA ASN A 18 -14.86 1.84 -2.38
C ASN A 18 -13.49 1.44 -1.81
N HIS A 19 -12.71 0.64 -2.55
CA HIS A 19 -11.36 0.26 -2.12
C HIS A 19 -10.40 1.44 -2.19
N VAL A 20 -10.46 2.23 -3.27
CA VAL A 20 -9.66 3.46 -3.41
C VAL A 20 -9.97 4.43 -2.27
N ARG A 21 -11.26 4.65 -1.99
CA ARG A 21 -11.71 5.57 -0.94
C ARG A 21 -11.31 5.10 0.46
N ALA A 22 -11.56 3.83 0.79
CA ALA A 22 -11.18 3.27 2.09
C ALA A 22 -9.66 3.33 2.31
N PHE A 23 -8.86 3.11 1.27
CA PHE A 23 -7.42 3.27 1.32
C PHE A 23 -7.00 4.73 1.57
N ALA A 24 -7.61 5.67 0.86
CA ALA A 24 -7.35 7.09 1.04
C ALA A 24 -7.72 7.58 2.45
N GLU A 25 -8.86 7.15 2.97
CA GLU A 25 -9.30 7.46 4.34
C GLU A 25 -8.34 6.84 5.37
N PHE A 26 -7.88 5.61 5.15
CA PHE A 26 -6.92 4.97 6.03
C PHE A 26 -5.57 5.70 6.08
N LEU A 27 -5.05 6.19 4.94
CA LEU A 27 -3.74 6.83 4.89
C LEU A 27 -3.78 8.33 5.23
N TYR A 28 -4.85 9.03 4.85
CA TYR A 28 -4.83 10.50 4.76
C TYR A 28 -5.98 11.22 5.50
N SER A 29 -6.70 10.53 6.39
CA SER A 29 -7.81 11.11 7.18
C SER A 29 -7.44 12.38 7.95
N ASP A 30 -6.17 12.53 8.32
CA ASP A 30 -5.61 13.62 9.11
C ASP A 30 -4.65 14.52 8.31
N MET A 31 -4.80 14.53 6.98
CA MET A 31 -4.08 15.45 6.10
C MET A 31 -4.36 16.91 6.45
N LYS A 32 -3.31 17.74 6.48
CA LYS A 32 -3.42 19.17 6.74
C LYS A 32 -3.77 19.95 5.47
N GLU A 33 -4.37 21.13 5.63
CA GLU A 33 -4.80 21.99 4.51
C GLU A 33 -3.64 22.39 3.57
N ASN A 34 -2.41 22.46 4.08
CA ASN A 34 -1.22 22.79 3.30
C ASN A 34 -0.53 21.57 2.67
N GLU A 35 -1.14 20.39 2.76
CA GLU A 35 -0.59 19.12 2.27
C GLU A 35 -1.35 18.56 1.06
N SER A 36 -0.69 17.71 0.31
CA SER A 36 -1.20 17.00 -0.86
C SER A 36 -0.76 15.54 -0.82
N ILE A 37 -1.40 14.74 -1.67
CA ILE A 37 -1.10 13.33 -1.88
C ILE A 37 -0.50 13.19 -3.28
N LEU A 38 0.66 12.56 -3.39
CA LEU A 38 1.32 12.34 -4.67
C LEU A 38 0.79 11.04 -5.29
N LEU A 39 0.36 11.13 -6.55
CA LEU A 39 0.00 9.98 -7.38
C LEU A 39 0.97 9.84 -8.56
N ARG A 40 1.38 8.60 -8.85
CA ARG A 40 2.11 8.24 -10.08
C ARG A 40 1.24 7.35 -10.95
N ILE A 41 1.08 7.75 -12.20
CA ILE A 41 0.29 7.05 -13.20
C ILE A 41 1.23 6.52 -14.27
N ARG A 42 1.31 5.21 -14.44
CA ARG A 42 2.21 4.56 -15.42
C ARG A 42 1.42 3.95 -16.57
N PRO A 43 1.64 4.38 -17.82
CA PRO A 43 1.10 3.70 -19.00
C PRO A 43 1.71 2.32 -19.16
N ARG A 44 0.93 1.34 -19.63
CA ARG A 44 1.40 -0.05 -19.82
C ARG A 44 2.61 -0.16 -20.73
N GLU A 45 2.65 0.65 -21.77
CA GLU A 45 3.67 0.61 -22.82
C GLU A 45 4.87 1.53 -22.51
N SER A 46 4.90 2.19 -21.35
CA SER A 46 5.93 3.15 -21.02
C SER A 46 6.45 2.98 -19.59
N PRO A 47 7.78 2.97 -19.38
CA PRO A 47 8.33 3.03 -18.04
C PRO A 47 8.14 4.41 -17.38
N LEU A 48 7.76 5.43 -18.16
CA LEU A 48 7.61 6.80 -17.66
C LEU A 48 6.31 6.96 -16.87
N MET A 49 6.44 7.46 -15.64
CA MET A 49 5.31 7.76 -14.77
C MET A 49 4.95 9.24 -14.82
N LYS A 50 3.67 9.54 -15.02
CA LYS A 50 3.12 10.89 -14.84
C LYS A 50 2.87 11.15 -13.36
N THR A 51 3.41 12.25 -12.84
CA THR A 51 3.07 12.75 -11.50
C THR A 51 1.85 13.65 -11.54
N VAL A 52 0.90 13.40 -10.64
CA VAL A 52 -0.21 14.29 -10.30
C VAL A 52 -0.33 14.38 -8.77
N PHE A 53 -1.03 15.39 -8.27
CA PHE A 53 -1.20 15.61 -6.83
C PHE A 53 -2.68 15.83 -6.53
N ALA A 54 -3.18 15.16 -5.50
CA ALA A 54 -4.52 15.40 -4.94
C ALA A 54 -4.41 16.25 -3.68
N GLU A 55 -5.34 17.19 -3.51
CA GLU A 55 -5.40 18.14 -2.39
C GLU A 55 -6.42 17.73 -1.33
N ASN A 56 -7.18 16.66 -1.58
CA ASN A 56 -8.12 16.03 -0.65
C ASN A 56 -8.46 14.59 -1.12
N ILE A 57 -9.17 13.85 -0.27
CA ILE A 57 -9.57 12.45 -0.53
C ILE A 57 -10.48 12.34 -1.77
N ASP A 58 -11.40 13.27 -1.99
CA ASP A 58 -12.29 13.18 -3.16
C ASP A 58 -11.54 13.35 -4.48
N GLN A 59 -10.62 14.32 -4.55
CA GLN A 59 -9.75 14.49 -5.69
C GLN A 59 -8.82 13.28 -5.88
N TYR A 60 -8.35 12.68 -4.79
CA TYR A 60 -7.56 11.45 -4.84
C TYR A 60 -8.35 10.30 -5.49
N VAL A 61 -9.58 10.08 -5.04
CA VAL A 61 -10.49 9.05 -5.57
C VAL A 61 -10.77 9.32 -7.04
N GLU A 62 -11.14 10.55 -7.40
CA GLU A 62 -11.40 10.93 -8.80
C GLU A 62 -10.20 10.63 -9.70
N MET A 63 -8.99 11.04 -9.28
CA MET A 63 -7.76 10.81 -10.06
C MET A 63 -7.43 9.33 -10.21
N CYS A 64 -7.61 8.53 -9.17
CA CYS A 64 -7.40 7.09 -9.24
C CYS A 64 -8.42 6.44 -10.17
N MET A 65 -9.71 6.74 -10.01
CA MET A 65 -10.80 6.17 -10.81
C MET A 65 -10.76 6.62 -12.27
N LYS A 66 -10.16 7.77 -12.58
CA LYS A 66 -9.88 8.17 -13.97
C LYS A 66 -8.87 7.24 -14.67
N HIS A 67 -7.98 6.59 -13.91
CA HIS A 67 -6.84 5.85 -14.44
C HIS A 67 -6.85 4.34 -14.11
N TYR A 68 -7.74 3.88 -13.23
CA TYR A 68 -7.72 2.55 -12.59
C TYR A 68 -7.67 1.33 -13.53
N TYR A 69 -8.21 1.44 -14.75
CA TYR A 69 -8.37 0.32 -15.70
C TYR A 69 -7.40 0.38 -16.90
N ARG A 70 -6.54 1.39 -17.00
CA ARG A 70 -5.62 1.50 -18.17
C ARG A 70 -4.17 1.75 -17.78
N TYR A 71 -3.93 2.09 -16.52
CA TYR A 71 -2.64 2.50 -16.02
C TYR A 71 -2.39 1.78 -14.70
N ASP A 72 -1.12 1.50 -14.40
CA ASP A 72 -0.77 1.25 -13.00
C ASP A 72 -0.89 2.59 -12.25
N VAL A 73 -1.54 2.55 -11.10
CA VAL A 73 -1.73 3.71 -10.23
C VAL A 73 -1.01 3.46 -8.91
N PHE A 74 -0.15 4.40 -8.54
CA PHE A 74 0.59 4.37 -7.28
C PHE A 74 0.36 5.66 -6.49
N SER A 75 0.43 5.56 -5.17
CA SER A 75 0.24 6.65 -4.22
C SER A 75 1.41 6.76 -3.25
N SER A 76 1.81 7.97 -2.88
CA SER A 76 2.78 8.19 -1.81
C SER A 76 2.24 7.72 -0.46
N VAL A 77 3.07 7.10 0.37
CA VAL A 77 2.69 6.79 1.77
C VAL A 77 2.81 8.00 2.70
N SER A 78 3.49 9.04 2.24
CA SER A 78 3.65 10.32 2.96
C SER A 78 2.74 11.40 2.39
N PHE A 79 2.41 12.36 3.24
CA PHE A 79 1.91 13.67 2.84
C PHE A 79 3.01 14.48 2.18
N HIS A 80 2.65 15.34 1.24
CA HIS A 80 3.57 16.24 0.57
C HIS A 80 3.17 17.71 0.74
N SER A 81 4.13 18.63 0.78
CA SER A 81 3.84 20.07 0.79
C SER A 81 3.12 20.48 -0.51
N LYS A 82 1.96 21.16 -0.40
CA LYS A 82 1.25 21.73 -1.56
C LYS A 82 2.13 22.72 -2.33
N GLU A 83 2.94 23.52 -1.63
CA GLU A 83 3.82 24.50 -2.25
C GLU A 83 4.87 23.84 -3.14
N MET A 84 5.52 22.79 -2.64
CA MET A 84 6.53 22.04 -3.39
C MET A 84 5.90 21.17 -4.48
N SER A 85 4.67 20.68 -4.25
CA SER A 85 3.89 19.94 -5.25
C SER A 85 3.56 20.79 -6.48
N LYS A 86 3.27 22.09 -6.32
CA LYS A 86 3.09 23.03 -7.44
C LYS A 86 4.35 23.13 -8.31
N GLN A 87 5.51 22.93 -7.70
CA GLN A 87 6.82 22.90 -8.38
C GLN A 87 7.20 21.47 -8.85
N ARG A 88 6.30 20.49 -8.67
CA ARG A 88 6.49 19.06 -8.99
C ARG A 88 7.70 18.42 -8.27
N ILE A 89 8.08 18.95 -7.11
CA ILE A 89 9.13 18.34 -6.28
C ILE A 89 8.54 17.13 -5.55
N THR A 90 9.27 16.01 -5.58
CA THR A 90 8.80 14.70 -5.07
C THR A 90 9.85 13.95 -4.26
N ASN A 91 10.91 14.67 -3.84
CA ASN A 91 11.99 14.14 -3.01
C ASN A 91 11.59 14.16 -1.52
N LYS A 92 12.50 13.72 -0.64
CA LYS A 92 12.28 13.69 0.82
C LYS A 92 11.91 15.04 1.41
N GLU A 93 12.41 16.14 0.86
CA GLU A 93 12.13 17.50 1.36
C GLU A 93 10.67 17.89 1.13
N SER A 94 10.03 17.32 0.11
CA SER A 94 8.61 17.55 -0.12
C SER A 94 7.71 16.80 0.85
N CYS A 95 8.19 15.77 1.56
CA CYS A 95 7.39 14.97 2.48
C CYS A 95 7.22 15.69 3.82
N THR A 96 5.99 15.78 4.32
CA THR A 96 5.66 16.54 5.55
C THR A 96 5.26 15.64 6.72
N GLY A 97 4.95 14.37 6.47
CA GLY A 97 4.62 13.39 7.51
C GLY A 97 3.99 12.14 6.93
N THR A 98 3.56 11.22 7.80
CA THR A 98 2.76 10.04 7.44
C THR A 98 1.93 9.58 8.65
N SER A 99 0.82 8.89 8.38
CA SER A 99 -0.06 8.33 9.41
C SER A 99 0.06 6.81 9.55
N VAL A 100 0.99 6.19 8.81
CA VAL A 100 1.15 4.73 8.76
C VAL A 100 2.62 4.32 8.72
N LEU A 101 2.91 3.12 9.20
CA LEU A 101 4.08 2.33 8.79
C LEU A 101 3.67 1.38 7.67
N TRP A 102 4.63 0.88 6.89
CA TRP A 102 4.34 0.02 5.76
C TRP A 102 5.43 -1.02 5.48
N ALA A 103 5.01 -2.10 4.83
CA ALA A 103 5.89 -3.14 4.28
C ALA A 103 5.34 -3.67 2.95
N ASP A 104 6.23 -4.25 2.15
CA ASP A 104 5.92 -4.88 0.86
C ASP A 104 6.48 -6.31 0.87
N ILE A 105 5.64 -7.29 0.55
CA ILE A 105 6.00 -8.70 0.49
C ILE A 105 5.64 -9.20 -0.90
N ASP A 106 6.65 -9.55 -1.70
CA ASP A 106 6.48 -10.25 -2.97
C ASP A 106 6.43 -11.77 -2.75
N VAL A 107 5.52 -12.43 -3.45
CA VAL A 107 5.24 -13.86 -3.35
C VAL A 107 5.47 -14.56 -4.69
N GLY A 108 6.17 -15.69 -4.64
CA GLY A 108 6.49 -16.52 -5.80
C GLY A 108 7.56 -15.91 -6.71
N ASP A 109 8.17 -16.72 -7.57
CA ASP A 109 9.36 -16.30 -8.32
C ASP A 109 9.05 -15.67 -9.70
N ASN A 110 7.78 -15.59 -10.09
CA ASN A 110 7.37 -15.15 -11.42
C ASN A 110 7.74 -13.68 -11.66
N GLY A 111 8.80 -13.45 -12.45
CA GLY A 111 9.29 -12.12 -12.81
C GLY A 111 10.33 -11.53 -11.86
N HIS A 112 10.86 -12.31 -10.90
CA HIS A 112 11.90 -11.89 -9.96
C HIS A 112 13.26 -12.52 -10.30
N LYS A 113 14.34 -11.74 -10.18
CA LYS A 113 15.72 -12.23 -10.40
C LYS A 113 16.29 -12.98 -9.18
N ARG A 114 15.66 -12.82 -8.02
CA ARG A 114 16.00 -13.50 -6.76
C ARG A 114 14.81 -14.32 -6.32
N LYS A 115 15.07 -15.43 -5.63
CA LYS A 115 14.01 -16.23 -5.03
C LYS A 115 13.33 -15.44 -3.92
N ASN A 116 12.01 -15.39 -3.95
CA ASN A 116 11.23 -14.80 -2.88
C ASN A 116 11.21 -15.75 -1.67
N HIS A 117 11.03 -15.19 -0.47
CA HIS A 117 11.01 -15.99 0.75
C HIS A 117 9.76 -16.88 0.81
N PHE A 118 8.61 -16.32 0.44
CA PHE A 118 7.34 -17.02 0.35
C PHE A 118 7.07 -17.42 -1.10
N LEU A 119 6.72 -18.67 -1.32
CA LEU A 119 6.38 -19.20 -2.65
C LEU A 119 4.88 -19.09 -2.92
N THR A 120 4.06 -19.06 -1.88
CA THR A 120 2.60 -18.97 -1.96
C THR A 120 2.04 -17.84 -1.10
N LEU A 121 0.84 -17.38 -1.45
CA LEU A 121 0.14 -16.34 -0.69
C LEU A 121 -0.21 -16.85 0.72
N ASP A 122 -0.53 -18.15 0.84
CA ASP A 122 -0.83 -18.85 2.08
C ASP A 122 0.35 -18.77 3.06
N GLU A 123 1.56 -19.13 2.63
CA GLU A 123 2.77 -19.07 3.47
C GLU A 123 3.04 -17.63 3.96
N ALA A 124 2.89 -16.64 3.07
CA ALA A 124 3.06 -15.24 3.45
C ALA A 124 1.98 -14.82 4.46
N ALA A 125 0.71 -15.16 4.21
CA ALA A 125 -0.40 -14.83 5.09
C ALA A 125 -0.25 -15.47 6.48
N GLU A 126 0.12 -16.74 6.55
CA GLU A 126 0.39 -17.45 7.81
C GLU A 126 1.50 -16.75 8.61
N HIS A 127 2.61 -16.36 7.96
CA HIS A 127 3.68 -15.62 8.64
C HIS A 127 3.20 -14.29 9.21
N ILE A 128 2.47 -13.50 8.41
CA ILE A 128 1.98 -12.18 8.84
C ILE A 128 0.95 -12.33 9.99
N LEU A 129 0.09 -13.35 9.95
CA LEU A 129 -0.91 -13.62 11.00
C LEU A 129 -0.29 -14.05 12.33
N ASN A 130 0.93 -14.61 12.30
CA ASN A 130 1.70 -14.99 13.48
C ASN A 130 2.53 -13.85 14.08
N LEU A 131 2.48 -12.64 13.50
CA LEU A 131 3.10 -11.47 14.11
C LEU A 131 2.34 -11.05 15.37
N ASP A 132 3.09 -10.66 16.41
CA ASP A 132 2.52 -10.04 17.61
C ASP A 132 1.76 -8.75 17.27
N MET A 133 2.33 -7.94 16.36
CA MET A 133 1.73 -6.71 15.87
C MET A 133 1.22 -6.88 14.44
N LYS A 134 -0.08 -7.15 14.32
CA LYS A 134 -0.74 -7.38 13.02
C LYS A 134 -0.92 -6.07 12.24
N PRO A 135 -0.83 -6.09 10.90
CA PRO A 135 -1.18 -4.94 10.08
C PRO A 135 -2.67 -4.66 10.16
N ASP A 136 -3.03 -3.38 10.24
CA ASP A 136 -4.43 -2.92 10.26
C ASP A 136 -5.07 -2.96 8.87
N LEU A 137 -4.25 -2.87 7.82
CA LEU A 137 -4.71 -2.92 6.42
C LEU A 137 -3.77 -3.78 5.57
N TRP A 138 -4.36 -4.69 4.80
CA TRP A 138 -3.65 -5.47 3.81
C TRP A 138 -4.16 -5.09 2.43
N VAL A 139 -3.23 -4.96 1.48
CA VAL A 139 -3.55 -4.76 0.07
C VAL A 139 -2.93 -5.89 -0.72
N TYR A 140 -3.77 -6.70 -1.36
CA TYR A 140 -3.29 -7.61 -2.39
C TYR A 140 -2.93 -6.82 -3.64
N THR A 141 -1.70 -7.04 -4.12
CA THR A 141 -1.10 -6.25 -5.19
C THR A 141 -1.14 -6.95 -6.54
N GLY A 142 -1.65 -8.19 -6.60
CA GLY A 142 -1.47 -9.10 -7.73
C GLY A 142 -0.21 -9.97 -7.64
N GLY A 143 0.75 -9.61 -6.78
CA GLY A 143 2.03 -10.32 -6.64
C GLY A 143 2.41 -10.67 -5.22
N GLY A 144 1.55 -10.36 -4.24
CA GLY A 144 1.86 -10.40 -2.83
C GLY A 144 1.05 -9.34 -2.07
N TYR A 145 1.59 -8.86 -0.96
CA TYR A 145 0.88 -7.96 -0.05
C TYR A 145 1.66 -6.67 0.24
N HIS A 146 0.97 -5.53 0.13
CA HIS A 146 1.36 -4.35 0.90
C HIS A 146 0.64 -4.37 2.24
N LEU A 147 1.37 -4.10 3.30
CA LEU A 147 0.87 -4.12 4.67
C LEU A 147 1.03 -2.74 5.28
N TYR A 148 0.05 -2.31 6.07
CA TYR A 148 0.05 -1.02 6.72
C TYR A 148 -0.37 -1.14 8.18
N TRP A 149 0.33 -0.40 9.04
CA TRP A 149 0.01 -0.22 10.46
C TRP A 149 -0.33 1.24 10.70
N LYS A 150 -1.50 1.53 11.26
CA LYS A 150 -1.94 2.89 11.56
C LYS A 150 -1.21 3.40 12.80
N LEU A 151 -0.70 4.62 12.73
CA LEU A 151 -0.11 5.29 13.89
C LEU A 151 -1.22 5.97 14.70
N ASP A 152 -1.15 5.86 16.03
CA ASP A 152 -2.05 6.59 16.95
C ASP A 152 -1.94 8.11 16.78
N LYS A 153 -0.74 8.58 16.42
CA LYS A 153 -0.42 9.96 16.06
C LYS A 153 0.42 9.94 14.80
N ARG A 154 0.08 10.77 13.82
CA ARG A 154 0.92 10.93 12.63
C ARG A 154 2.35 11.32 13.02
N ALA A 155 3.29 10.76 12.28
CA ALA A 155 4.68 11.20 12.28
C ALA A 155 4.80 12.51 11.50
N GLU A 156 5.53 13.47 12.05
CA GLU A 156 5.83 14.77 11.43
C GLU A 156 7.26 14.78 10.89
N PHE A 157 7.46 15.33 9.69
CA PHE A 157 8.78 15.42 9.09
C PHE A 157 9.29 16.86 9.10
N PRO A 158 10.60 17.06 9.37
CA PRO A 158 11.68 16.06 9.38
C PRO A 158 11.90 15.28 10.68
N GLU A 159 11.22 15.62 11.78
CA GLU A 159 11.53 15.15 13.14
C GLU A 159 11.45 13.61 13.28
N ASP A 160 10.37 13.01 12.80
CA ASP A 160 10.09 11.58 12.97
C ASP A 160 10.57 10.72 11.79
N LYS A 161 11.19 11.34 10.77
CA LYS A 161 11.58 10.67 9.54
C LYS A 161 12.47 9.45 9.79
N ALA A 162 13.52 9.61 10.59
CA ALA A 162 14.49 8.55 10.83
C ALA A 162 13.83 7.37 11.56
N LEU A 163 12.95 7.66 12.51
CA LEU A 163 12.18 6.67 13.26
C LEU A 163 11.27 5.86 12.31
N VAL A 164 10.57 6.52 11.39
CA VAL A 164 9.69 5.86 10.41
C VAL A 164 10.50 4.97 9.46
N GLU A 165 11.61 5.47 8.89
CA GLU A 165 12.45 4.67 7.98
C GLU A 165 13.08 3.47 8.69
N GLU A 166 13.50 3.63 9.96
CA GLU A 166 14.02 2.53 10.78
C GLU A 166 12.93 1.50 11.10
N ALA A 167 11.74 1.94 11.52
CA ALA A 167 10.62 1.06 11.82
C ALA A 167 10.20 0.24 10.59
N ASN A 168 10.09 0.87 9.42
CA ASN A 168 9.79 0.17 8.17
C ASN A 168 10.91 -0.80 7.77
N SER A 169 12.18 -0.45 8.02
CA SER A 169 13.30 -1.35 7.78
C SER A 169 13.24 -2.59 8.68
N ASN A 170 12.87 -2.42 9.94
CA ASN A 170 12.68 -3.53 10.87
C ASN A 170 11.50 -4.41 10.47
N LEU A 171 10.37 -3.81 10.06
CA LEU A 171 9.22 -4.54 9.50
C LEU A 171 9.63 -5.36 8.28
N ALA A 172 10.34 -4.76 7.32
CA ALA A 172 10.84 -5.48 6.15
C ALA A 172 11.75 -6.66 6.54
N SER A 173 12.62 -6.49 7.55
CA SER A 173 13.47 -7.59 8.03
C SER A 173 12.68 -8.73 8.67
N VAL A 174 11.66 -8.43 9.47
CA VAL A 174 10.81 -9.44 10.13
C VAL A 174 9.91 -10.16 9.14
N LEU A 175 9.48 -9.44 8.09
CA LEU A 175 8.55 -9.94 7.08
C LEU A 175 9.24 -10.58 5.89
N TYR A 176 10.57 -10.60 5.85
CA TYR A 176 11.33 -10.95 4.64
C TYR A 176 10.89 -10.13 3.42
N GLY A 177 10.48 -8.89 3.67
CA GLY A 177 9.90 -7.99 2.69
C GLY A 177 10.93 -7.22 1.88
N ASP A 178 10.43 -6.53 0.87
CA ASP A 178 11.20 -5.71 -0.05
C ASP A 178 11.73 -4.42 0.62
N SER A 179 12.78 -3.86 0.03
CA SER A 179 13.42 -2.63 0.50
C SER A 179 12.62 -1.37 0.13
N VAL A 180 11.47 -1.20 0.78
CA VAL A 180 10.53 -0.08 0.59
C VAL A 180 10.45 0.87 1.78
N GLN A 181 11.46 0.95 2.63
CA GLN A 181 11.40 1.68 3.91
C GLN A 181 11.38 3.23 3.82
N ASP A 182 11.78 3.79 2.68
CA ASP A 182 11.99 5.23 2.48
C ASP A 182 10.69 6.06 2.47
N ILE A 183 10.67 7.25 3.09
CA ILE A 183 9.44 8.06 3.19
C ILE A 183 8.89 8.57 1.84
N THR A 184 9.67 8.50 0.75
CA THR A 184 9.22 8.92 -0.60
C THR A 184 8.50 7.81 -1.37
N ARG A 185 8.28 6.66 -0.73
CA ARG A 185 7.79 5.46 -1.42
C ARG A 185 6.38 5.65 -1.95
N ILE A 186 6.19 5.09 -3.13
CA ILE A 186 4.90 5.02 -3.79
C ILE A 186 4.47 3.56 -3.82
N MET A 187 3.23 3.31 -3.39
CA MET A 187 2.65 1.99 -3.27
C MET A 187 1.43 1.89 -4.18
N ARG A 188 1.13 0.69 -4.69
CA ARG A 188 -0.03 0.47 -5.55
C ARG A 188 -1.32 0.79 -4.81
N VAL A 189 -2.24 1.45 -5.51
CA VAL A 189 -3.55 1.79 -4.97
C VAL A 189 -4.50 0.59 -5.11
N PRO A 190 -5.17 0.10 -4.05
CA PRO A 190 -6.19 -0.93 -4.17
C PRO A 190 -7.42 -0.45 -4.95
N GLY A 191 -8.11 -1.36 -5.62
CA GLY A 191 -9.21 -1.04 -6.54
C GLY A 191 -8.74 -0.67 -7.96
N THR A 192 -7.43 -0.65 -8.21
CA THR A 192 -6.83 -0.41 -9.52
C THR A 192 -6.23 -1.69 -10.09
N HIS A 193 -5.44 -1.62 -11.17
CA HIS A 193 -4.85 -2.81 -11.80
C HIS A 193 -3.33 -2.78 -11.75
N ASN A 194 -2.75 -3.95 -11.55
CA ASN A 194 -1.32 -4.22 -11.73
C ASN A 194 -1.09 -4.90 -13.08
N TYR A 195 -0.55 -4.16 -14.04
CA TYR A 195 -0.29 -4.67 -15.39
C TYR A 195 1.07 -5.36 -15.55
N LYS A 196 1.83 -5.54 -14.46
CA LYS A 196 3.04 -6.38 -14.46
C LYS A 196 2.73 -7.83 -14.87
N TYR A 197 1.52 -8.30 -14.60
CA TYR A 197 1.10 -9.69 -14.75
C TYR A 197 0.29 -9.98 -16.02
N GLY A 198 0.46 -9.17 -17.07
CA GLY A 198 -0.08 -9.45 -18.41
C GLY A 198 -1.19 -8.50 -18.84
N GLU A 199 -1.85 -8.86 -19.95
CA GLU A 199 -2.67 -7.88 -20.66
C GLU A 199 -3.96 -7.48 -19.97
N ILE A 200 -4.54 -8.40 -19.19
CA ILE A 200 -5.74 -8.13 -18.40
C ILE A 200 -5.37 -7.34 -17.14
N GLY A 201 -4.13 -7.50 -16.65
CA GLY A 201 -3.71 -7.03 -15.34
C GLY A 201 -4.37 -7.81 -14.21
N LEU A 202 -3.85 -7.68 -13.00
CA LEU A 202 -4.50 -8.20 -11.81
C LEU A 202 -5.07 -7.04 -11.01
N GLN A 203 -6.35 -7.11 -10.66
CA GLN A 203 -6.97 -6.06 -9.85
C GLN A 203 -6.42 -6.11 -8.44
N THR A 204 -5.93 -4.98 -7.95
CA THR A 204 -5.48 -4.83 -6.58
C THR A 204 -6.69 -4.65 -5.67
N SER A 205 -6.60 -5.11 -4.42
CA SER A 205 -7.75 -5.03 -3.50
C SER A 205 -7.29 -4.88 -2.06
N ILE A 206 -8.09 -4.17 -1.28
CA ILE A 206 -7.99 -4.24 0.19
C ILE A 206 -8.50 -5.61 0.58
N ILE A 207 -7.73 -6.31 1.38
CA ILE A 207 -8.21 -7.46 2.13
C ILE A 207 -8.25 -7.01 3.58
N LEU A 208 -9.44 -7.02 4.17
CA LEU A 208 -9.54 -6.86 5.60
C LEU A 208 -9.32 -8.24 6.21
N PRO A 209 -8.30 -8.45 7.05
CA PRO A 209 -8.35 -9.57 7.97
C PRO A 209 -9.54 -9.28 8.89
N LYS A 210 -10.75 -9.74 8.52
CA LYS A 210 -11.80 -9.92 9.53
C LYS A 210 -11.13 -10.75 10.60
N LEU A 211 -10.91 -10.12 11.77
CA LEU A 211 -10.37 -10.71 12.98
C LEU A 211 -10.61 -12.20 12.93
N ILE A 212 -9.54 -12.98 12.72
CA ILE A 212 -9.58 -14.41 12.97
C ILE A 212 -10.01 -14.47 14.43
N ASN A 213 -11.28 -14.82 14.65
CA ASN A 213 -11.92 -14.71 15.95
C ASN A 213 -10.97 -15.31 17.00
N GLU A 214 -10.73 -14.56 18.07
CA GLU A 214 -10.39 -15.13 19.36
C GLU A 214 -11.43 -16.25 19.63
N GLY A 215 -11.06 -17.51 19.43
CA GLY A 215 -12.04 -18.61 19.49
C GLY A 215 -11.58 -20.01 19.10
N ASP A 216 -10.55 -20.20 18.25
CA ASP A 216 -10.14 -21.55 17.80
C ASP A 216 -8.78 -22.02 18.36
N LEU A 217 -8.49 -21.67 19.62
CA LEU A 217 -7.49 -22.38 20.44
C LEU A 217 -8.09 -22.77 21.80
N SER A 218 -9.23 -23.46 21.76
CA SER A 218 -9.67 -24.34 22.85
C SER A 218 -10.73 -25.33 22.35
N HIS A 219 -10.58 -26.60 22.77
CA HIS A 219 -11.39 -27.80 22.49
C HIS A 219 -10.95 -28.55 21.22
N ASP A 220 -10.26 -29.70 21.27
CA ASP A 220 -9.98 -30.68 22.33
C ASP A 220 -8.57 -31.28 22.17
#